data_AF-A0A7C5T037-F1
#
_entry.id   AF-A0A7C5T037-F1
#
_cell.length_a   1.000
_cell.length_b   1.000
_cell.length_c   1.000
_cell.angle_alpha   90.00
_cell.angle_beta   90.00
_cell.angle_gamma   90.00
#
_symmetry.space_group_name_H-M   'P 1'
#
loop_
_entity.id
_entity.type
_entity.pdbx_description
1 polymer ?
#
loop_
_entity_poly.entity_id
_entity_poly.type
_entity_poly.pdbx_seq_one_letter_code
_entity_poly.pdbx_strand_id
1 'polypeptide(L)'
;MKKLLLAGATTLAVLSFALAEEGKAPNPADARISPQEAINTAKSNIQGNVLGYELEDEDGKLVYGVKIAKGSDVYDVKVDAQNGKVVKVEKDEEGEED
;
A
#
# COMPACT_ATOMS: atom_id res chain seq x y z
N MET A 1 -10.82 15.38 -21.55
CA MET A 1 -9.91 14.27 -21.86
C MET A 1 -8.88 14.25 -20.74
N LYS A 2 -9.01 13.35 -19.77
CA LYS A 2 -8.05 13.21 -18.67
C LYS A 2 -7.38 11.86 -18.85
N LYS A 3 -6.14 11.92 -19.33
CA LYS A 3 -5.30 10.77 -19.60
C LYS A 3 -4.86 10.24 -18.24
N LEU A 4 -5.53 9.20 -17.75
CA LEU A 4 -5.03 8.43 -16.62
C LEU A 4 -3.79 7.68 -17.13
N LEU A 5 -2.61 8.24 -16.88
CA LEU A 5 -1.35 7.53 -17.07
C LEU A 5 -1.28 6.46 -15.99
N LEU A 6 -1.92 5.32 -16.26
CA LEU A 6 -1.70 4.08 -15.54
C LEU A 6 -0.31 3.56 -15.96
N ALA A 7 0.73 4.26 -15.50
CA ALA A 7 2.10 3.77 -15.51
C ALA A 7 2.17 2.66 -14.47
N GLY A 8 1.81 1.45 -14.89
CA GLY A 8 1.74 0.29 -14.01
C GLY A 8 1.25 -0.93 -14.77
N ALA A 9 1.91 -1.28 -15.86
CA ALA A 9 1.78 -2.61 -16.42
C ALA A 9 2.57 -3.59 -15.53
N THR A 10 1.95 -4.22 -14.54
CA THR A 10 2.43 -5.50 -13.99
C THR A 10 1.33 -6.21 -13.20
N THR A 11 0.70 -7.16 -13.90
CA THR A 11 0.27 -8.49 -13.40
C THR A 11 0.05 -8.67 -11.89
N LEU A 12 -1.21 -8.99 -11.54
CA LEU A 12 -1.53 -9.93 -10.46
C LEU A 12 -0.85 -11.28 -10.75
N ALA A 13 0.44 -11.41 -10.45
CA ALA A 13 1.15 -12.67 -10.26
C ALA A 13 2.62 -12.37 -9.97
N VAL A 14 3.06 -12.65 -8.75
CA VAL A 14 4.45 -13.07 -8.53
C VAL A 14 4.46 -14.17 -7.47
N LEU A 15 4.14 -15.39 -7.92
CA LEU A 15 4.98 -16.53 -7.57
C LEU A 15 6.20 -16.49 -8.51
N SER A 16 7.40 -16.47 -7.90
CA SER A 16 8.72 -16.80 -8.49
C SER A 16 9.54 -15.70 -9.21
N PHE A 17 10.62 -15.31 -8.51
CA PHE A 17 12.02 -15.24 -8.94
C PHE A 17 12.47 -14.28 -10.08
N ALA A 18 13.21 -13.24 -9.63
CA ALA A 18 14.40 -12.61 -10.20
C ALA A 18 14.37 -11.93 -11.59
N LEU A 19 14.64 -10.61 -11.61
CA LEU A 19 15.77 -9.96 -12.31
C LEU A 19 15.54 -8.43 -12.38
N ALA A 20 16.30 -7.68 -11.56
CA ALA A 20 16.79 -6.30 -11.75
C ALA A 20 16.99 -5.63 -10.37
N GLU A 21 18.24 -5.52 -9.90
CA GLU A 21 18.60 -4.65 -8.77
C GLU A 21 18.79 -3.22 -9.28
N GLU A 22 17.80 -2.36 -9.05
CA GLU A 22 17.97 -0.94 -8.67
C GLU A 22 16.79 -0.61 -7.73
N GLY A 23 17.04 -0.62 -6.41
CA GLY A 23 16.03 -0.47 -5.36
C GLY A 23 15.52 -1.83 -4.86
N LYS A 24 16.08 -2.34 -3.76
CA LYS A 24 15.69 -3.63 -3.19
C LYS A 24 14.25 -3.55 -2.69
N ALA A 25 13.32 -4.16 -3.43
CA ALA A 25 11.94 -4.31 -2.97
C ALA A 25 11.92 -4.99 -1.59
N PRO A 26 11.08 -4.54 -0.66
CA PRO A 26 11.05 -5.08 0.69
C PRO A 26 10.68 -6.56 0.68
N ASN A 27 11.43 -7.36 1.44
CA ASN A 27 11.15 -8.79 1.55
C ASN A 27 10.02 -8.99 2.57
N PRO A 28 8.89 -9.62 2.19
CA PRO A 28 7.79 -9.88 3.11
C PRO A 28 8.18 -10.76 4.30
N ALA A 29 9.29 -11.50 4.23
CA ALA A 29 9.81 -12.25 5.37
C ALA A 29 10.37 -11.37 6.50
N ASP A 30 10.66 -10.09 6.24
CA ASP A 30 11.14 -9.14 7.25
C ASP A 30 9.99 -8.48 8.03
N ALA A 31 8.74 -8.60 7.53
CA ALA A 31 7.55 -8.16 8.24
C ALA A 31 7.19 -9.13 9.37
N ARG A 32 6.80 -8.58 10.53
CA ARG A 32 6.34 -9.38 11.68
C ARG A 32 4.84 -9.61 11.68
N ILE A 33 4.08 -8.76 10.99
CA ILE A 33 2.64 -8.93 10.82
C ILE A 33 2.34 -9.41 9.41
N SER A 34 1.26 -10.16 9.26
CA SER A 34 0.77 -10.53 7.93
C SER A 34 0.10 -9.36 7.21
N PRO A 35 0.00 -9.41 5.87
CA PRO A 35 -0.80 -8.44 5.12
C PRO A 35 -2.26 -8.40 5.56
N GLN A 36 -2.84 -9.55 5.95
CA GLN A 36 -4.22 -9.60 6.44
C GLN A 36 -4.38 -8.86 7.78
N GLU A 37 -3.40 -8.93 8.68
CA GLU A 37 -3.41 -8.15 9.93
C GLU A 37 -3.33 -6.65 9.65
N ALA A 38 -2.48 -6.24 8.71
CA ALA A 38 -2.40 -4.84 8.28
C ALA A 38 -3.74 -4.36 7.69
N ILE A 39 -4.36 -5.16 6.81
CA ILE A 39 -5.69 -4.86 6.24
C ILE A 39 -6.75 -4.71 7.33
N ASN A 40 -6.78 -5.61 8.32
CA ASN A 40 -7.75 -5.55 9.40
C ASN A 40 -7.56 -4.30 10.27
N THR A 41 -6.31 -3.94 10.53
CA THR A 41 -5.95 -2.71 11.24
C THR A 41 -6.39 -1.47 10.47
N ALA A 42 -6.13 -1.43 9.16
CA ALA A 42 -6.51 -0.33 8.29
C ALA A 42 -8.04 -0.18 8.19
N LYS A 43 -8.78 -1.29 8.02
CA LYS A 43 -10.25 -1.31 8.01
C LYS A 43 -10.86 -0.85 9.34
N SER A 44 -10.18 -1.08 10.46
CA SER A 44 -10.63 -0.60 11.77
C SER A 44 -10.54 0.93 11.89
N ASN A 45 -9.66 1.57 11.11
CA ASN A 45 -9.52 3.02 11.05
C ASN A 45 -10.46 3.63 9.99
N ILE A 46 -10.49 3.06 8.79
CA ILE A 46 -11.33 3.52 7.69
C ILE A 46 -12.29 2.40 7.27
N GLN A 47 -13.56 2.54 7.64
CA GLN A 47 -14.62 1.65 7.18
C GLN A 47 -14.91 1.93 5.70
N GLY A 48 -14.34 1.12 4.82
CA GLY A 48 -14.46 1.22 3.37
C GLY A 48 -14.09 -0.07 2.65
N ASN A 49 -14.06 -0.02 1.32
CA ASN A 49 -13.68 -1.16 0.50
C ASN A 49 -12.17 -1.16 0.27
N VAL A 50 -11.50 -2.26 0.60
CA VAL A 50 -10.05 -2.39 0.36
C VAL A 50 -9.81 -2.65 -1.11
N LEU A 51 -9.01 -1.80 -1.73
CA LEU A 51 -8.62 -1.88 -3.14
C LEU A 51 -7.36 -2.73 -3.31
N GLY A 52 -6.45 -2.69 -2.34
CA GLY A 52 -5.20 -3.43 -2.38
C GLY A 52 -4.31 -3.11 -1.20
N TYR A 53 -3.16 -3.78 -1.14
CA TYR A 53 -2.09 -3.52 -0.19
C TYR A 53 -0.74 -3.66 -0.88
N GLU A 54 0.25 -2.92 -0.40
CA GLU A 54 1.64 -3.01 -0.81
C GLU A 54 2.55 -2.96 0.41
N LEU A 55 3.72 -3.59 0.33
CA LEU A 55 4.76 -3.49 1.34
C LEU A 55 5.80 -2.51 0.81
N GLU A 56 6.09 -1.48 1.60
CA GLU A 56 7.03 -0.42 1.26
C GLU A 56 8.14 -0.35 2.33
N ASP A 57 9.32 0.10 1.92
CA ASP A 57 10.40 0.50 2.83
C ASP A 57 10.50 2.03 2.80
N GLU A 58 10.16 2.67 3.92
CA GLU A 58 10.31 4.11 4.12
C GLU A 58 11.49 4.35 5.06
N ASP A 59 12.65 4.70 4.49
CA ASP A 59 13.88 5.00 5.25
C ASP A 59 14.29 3.87 6.23
N GLY A 60 14.22 2.61 5.79
CA GLY A 60 14.51 1.44 6.61
C GLY A 60 13.38 1.04 7.58
N LYS A 61 12.20 1.67 7.47
CA LYS A 61 10.99 1.24 8.15
C LYS A 61 10.06 0.54 7.17
N LEU A 62 9.82 -0.72 7.46
CA LEU A 62 8.89 -1.54 6.70
C LEU A 62 7.44 -1.19 7.06
N VAL A 63 6.64 -0.81 6.07
CA VAL A 63 5.22 -0.43 6.24
C VAL A 63 4.34 -1.11 5.20
N TYR A 64 3.13 -1.49 5.59
CA TYR A 64 2.07 -1.90 4.67
C TYR A 64 1.22 -0.68 4.32
N GLY A 65 1.23 -0.25 3.06
CA GLY A 65 0.26 0.70 2.52
C GLY A 65 -1.02 -0.03 2.13
N VAL A 66 -2.16 0.32 2.73
CA VAL A 66 -3.47 -0.29 2.44
C VAL A 66 -4.39 0.76 1.82
N LYS A 67 -4.75 0.57 0.55
CA LYS A 67 -5.66 1.47 -0.17
C LYS A 67 -7.10 1.12 0.13
N ILE A 68 -7.87 2.07 0.65
CA ILE A 68 -9.27 1.92 1.04
C ILE A 68 -10.11 2.99 0.37
N ALA A 69 -11.06 2.56 -0.46
CA ALA A 69 -12.09 3.42 -1.03
C ALA A 69 -13.22 3.64 -0.01
N LYS A 70 -13.55 4.90 0.25
CA LYS A 70 -14.68 5.31 1.09
C LYS A 70 -15.43 6.46 0.43
N GLY A 71 -16.59 6.14 -0.16
CA GLY A 71 -17.34 7.10 -0.96
C GLY A 71 -16.61 7.41 -2.26
N SER A 72 -16.40 8.70 -2.54
CA SER A 72 -15.63 9.18 -3.70
C SER A 72 -14.14 9.34 -3.43
N ASP A 73 -13.71 9.09 -2.19
CA ASP A 73 -12.34 9.27 -1.75
C ASP A 73 -11.60 7.93 -1.67
N VAL A 74 -10.30 7.96 -1.96
CA VAL A 74 -9.38 6.86 -1.68
C VAL A 74 -8.44 7.28 -0.56
N TYR A 75 -8.23 6.40 0.39
CA TYR A 75 -7.31 6.60 1.50
C TYR A 75 -6.18 5.59 1.41
N ASP A 76 -4.95 6.05 1.60
CA ASP A 76 -3.79 5.19 1.82
C ASP A 76 -3.48 5.14 3.32
N VAL A 77 -3.64 3.96 3.92
CA VAL A 77 -3.40 3.72 5.34
C VAL A 77 -2.08 2.96 5.48
N LYS A 78 -1.04 3.64 5.99
CA LYS A 78 0.26 3.03 6.26
C LYS A 78 0.29 2.40 7.65
N VAL A 79 0.57 1.10 7.71
CA VAL A 79 0.63 0.28 8.92
C VAL A 79 2.05 -0.24 9.11
N ASP A 80 2.67 0.02 10.26
CA ASP A 80 3.99 -0.47 10.62
C ASP A 80 4.03 -2.01 10.57
N ALA A 81 4.87 -2.56 9.70
CA ALA A 81 4.94 -4.00 9.45
C ALA A 81 5.60 -4.80 10.59
N GLN A 82 6.16 -4.12 11.60
CA GLN A 82 6.78 -4.73 12.78
C GLN A 82 5.81 -4.88 13.95
N ASN A 83 4.85 -3.94 14.11
CA ASN A 83 3.99 -3.88 15.29
C ASN A 83 2.49 -3.72 14.99
N GLY A 84 2.09 -3.55 13.73
CA GLY A 84 0.68 -3.45 13.33
C GLY A 84 0.02 -2.13 13.69
N LYS A 85 0.77 -1.08 14.00
CA LYS A 85 0.19 0.25 14.30
C LYS A 85 0.06 1.08 13.05
N VAL A 86 -1.05 1.81 12.92
CA VAL A 86 -1.17 2.83 11.88
C VAL A 86 -0.18 3.95 12.17
N VAL A 87 0.69 4.23 11.20
CA VAL A 87 1.70 5.29 11.28
C VAL A 87 1.31 6.51 10.44
N LYS A 88 0.49 6.31 9.39
CA LYS A 88 0.03 7.39 8.51
C LYS A 88 -1.33 7.05 7.90
N VAL A 89 -2.16 8.07 7.69
CA VAL A 89 -3.37 7.98 6.88
C VAL A 89 -3.36 9.19 5.96
N GLU A 90 -3.33 8.95 4.67
CA GLU A 90 -3.36 9.98 3.65
C GLU A 90 -4.61 9.80 2.79
N LYS A 91 -5.26 10.91 2.45
CA LYS A 91 -6.29 10.90 1.42
C LYS A 91 -5.57 11.08 0.09
N ASP A 92 -5.81 10.17 -0.84
CA ASP A 92 -5.37 10.29 -2.24
C ASP A 92 -6.28 11.37 -2.86
N GLU A 93 -5.86 12.63 -2.71
CA GLU A 93 -6.50 13.75 -3.38
C GLU A 93 -5.98 13.74 -4.82
N GLU A 94 -6.84 13.33 -5.77
CA GLU A 94 -6.59 13.59 -7.19
C GLU A 94 -6.50 15.12 -7.34
N GLY A 95 -5.29 15.66 -7.24
CA GLY A 95 -5.03 17.07 -7.39
C GLY A 95 -5.46 17.51 -8.79
N GLU A 96 -6.58 18.22 -8.87
CA GLU A 96 -6.81 19.11 -10.00
C GLU A 96 -5.77 20.24 -9.87
N GLU A 97 -4.63 20.10 -10.57
CA GLU A 97 -3.75 21.23 -10.87
C GLU A 97 -4.52 22.18 -11.80
N ASP A 98 -4.99 23.31 -11.27
CA ASP A 98 -5.58 24.44 -12.02
C ASP A 98 -4.58 25.13 -12.97
#